data_AF-A0A971VQX9-F1
#
_entry.id   AF-A0A971VQX9-F1
#
_cell.length_a   1.000
_cell.length_b   1.000
_cell.length_c   1.000
_cell.angle_alpha   90.00
_cell.angle_beta   90.00
_cell.angle_gamma   90.00
#
_symmetry.space_group_name_H-M   'P 1'
#
loop_
_entity.id
_entity.type
_entity.pdbx_description
1 polymer ?
#
loop_
_entity_poly.entity_id
_entity_poly.type
_entity_poly.pdbx_seq_one_letter_code
_entity_poly.pdbx_strand_id
1 'polypeptide(L)'
;MQELSMNTYYARKTKDTRIQTLCEHSKNVEEFCKSFGAKIGVAKTASLCGKLHDIGKATEEFQQYLLGESDKKEVRLIIQVQAVNWHTLFLLKRIHLKRLPLK
;
A
#
# COMPACT_ATOMS: atom_id res chain seq x y z
N MET A 1 3.42 -28.19 -18.25
CA MET A 1 3.53 -26.91 -17.52
C MET A 1 2.38 -26.88 -16.53
N GLN A 2 2.65 -27.07 -15.24
CA GLN A 2 1.61 -26.90 -14.21
C GLN A 2 1.27 -25.42 -14.16
N GLU A 3 -0.01 -25.08 -14.34
CA GLU A 3 -0.55 -23.77 -13.97
C GLU A 3 -0.18 -23.54 -12.50
N LEU A 4 0.70 -22.58 -12.24
CA LEU A 4 0.88 -22.02 -10.91
C LEU A 4 -0.50 -21.50 -10.47
N SER A 5 -1.16 -22.26 -9.61
CA SER A 5 -2.27 -21.78 -8.78
C SER A 5 -1.83 -20.44 -8.19
N MET A 6 -2.27 -19.32 -8.76
CA MET A 6 -2.04 -18.01 -8.18
C MET A 6 -2.81 -17.97 -6.88
N ASN A 7 -2.13 -18.27 -5.77
CA ASN A 7 -2.64 -17.96 -4.44
C ASN A 7 -3.03 -16.47 -4.47
N THR A 8 -4.33 -16.23 -4.40
CA THR A 8 -4.87 -14.88 -4.50
C THR A 8 -4.69 -14.22 -3.14
N TYR A 9 -3.69 -13.35 -3.03
CA TYR A 9 -3.46 -12.55 -1.83
C TYR A 9 -4.36 -11.32 -1.83
N TYR A 10 -4.81 -10.93 -0.65
CA TYR A 10 -5.70 -9.79 -0.45
C TYR A 10 -4.98 -8.64 0.28
N ALA A 11 -5.24 -7.40 -0.16
CA ALA A 11 -4.68 -6.20 0.45
C ALA A 11 -5.54 -5.66 1.60
N ARG A 12 -6.87 -5.77 1.47
CA ARG A 12 -7.85 -5.28 2.44
C ARG A 12 -9.20 -5.98 2.28
N LYS A 13 -9.91 -6.10 3.40
CA LYS A 13 -11.32 -6.48 3.51
C LYS A 13 -12.06 -5.33 4.16
N THR A 14 -13.15 -4.87 3.56
CA THR A 14 -13.96 -3.78 4.11
C THR A 14 -15.03 -4.31 5.07
N LYS A 15 -15.65 -3.43 5.87
CA LYS A 15 -16.71 -3.81 6.82
C LYS A 15 -17.91 -4.46 6.13
N ASP A 16 -18.20 -4.05 4.90
CA ASP A 16 -19.20 -4.63 4.01
C ASP A 16 -18.68 -5.85 3.24
N THR A 17 -17.63 -6.50 3.73
CA THR A 17 -17.05 -7.75 3.23
C THR A 17 -16.41 -7.72 1.85
N ARG A 18 -16.35 -6.57 1.17
CA ARG A 18 -15.64 -6.47 -0.10
C ARG A 18 -14.15 -6.70 0.12
N ILE A 19 -13.58 -7.53 -0.73
CA ILE A 19 -12.18 -7.88 -0.72
C ILE A 19 -11.52 -7.23 -1.94
N GLN A 20 -10.37 -6.60 -1.72
CA GLN A 20 -9.53 -6.08 -2.80
C GLN A 20 -8.27 -6.94 -2.87
N THR A 21 -7.92 -7.41 -4.06
CA THR A 21 -6.71 -8.21 -4.24
C THR A 21 -5.46 -7.35 -4.07
N LEU A 22 -4.36 -7.99 -3.67
CA LEU A 22 -3.08 -7.34 -3.53
C LEU A 22 -2.55 -6.81 -4.87
N CYS A 23 -2.82 -7.54 -5.96
CA CYS A 23 -2.45 -7.15 -7.32
C CYS A 23 -3.15 -5.85 -7.76
N GLU A 24 -4.47 -5.78 -7.60
CA GLU A 24 -5.25 -4.57 -7.94
C GLU A 24 -4.82 -3.38 -7.09
N HIS A 25 -4.67 -3.57 -5.78
CA HIS A 25 -4.24 -2.52 -4.87
C HIS A 25 -2.85 -2.00 -5.23
N SER A 26 -1.89 -2.90 -5.44
CA SER A 26 -0.51 -2.56 -5.81
C SER A 26 -0.46 -1.77 -7.13
N LYS A 27 -1.21 -2.19 -8.16
CA LYS A 27 -1.29 -1.47 -9.45
C LYS A 27 -1.88 -0.06 -9.30
N ASN A 28 -2.98 0.08 -8.56
CA ASN A 28 -3.61 1.37 -8.35
C ASN A 28 -2.67 2.33 -7.60
N VAL A 29 -2.01 1.85 -6.54
CA VAL A 29 -1.05 2.66 -5.76
C VAL A 29 0.19 3.01 -6.60
N GLU A 30 0.70 2.07 -7.40
CA GLU A 30 1.80 2.31 -8.36
C GLU A 30 1.48 3.49 -9.28
N GLU A 31 0.30 3.52 -9.90
CA GLU A 31 -0.13 4.60 -10.79
C GLU A 31 -0.23 5.95 -10.07
N PHE A 32 -0.82 5.97 -8.87
CA PHE A 32 -0.88 7.19 -8.05
C PHE A 32 0.52 7.70 -7.72
N CYS A 33 1.40 6.84 -7.19
CA CYS A 33 2.76 7.21 -6.82
C CYS A 33 3.55 7.70 -8.04
N LYS A 34 3.42 7.05 -9.20
CA LYS A 34 4.03 7.49 -10.45
C LYS A 34 3.56 8.91 -10.82
N SER A 35 2.25 9.18 -10.74
CA SER A 35 1.68 10.50 -11.07
C SER A 35 2.17 11.61 -10.12
N PHE A 36 2.33 11.31 -8.83
CA PHE A 36 2.86 12.25 -7.85
C PHE A 36 4.37 12.46 -8.01
N GLY A 37 5.14 11.37 -8.17
CA GLY A 37 6.58 11.42 -8.37
C GLY A 37 6.98 12.12 -9.66
N ALA A 38 6.15 12.06 -10.70
CA ALA A 38 6.38 12.78 -11.95
C ALA A 38 6.49 14.30 -11.74
N LYS A 39 5.74 14.88 -10.80
CA LYS A 39 5.76 16.33 -10.50
C LYS A 39 7.09 16.82 -9.94
N ILE A 40 7.94 15.90 -9.47
CA ILE A 40 9.26 16.19 -8.87
C ILE A 40 10.39 15.36 -9.51
N GLY A 41 10.15 14.77 -10.69
CA GLY A 41 11.19 14.06 -11.45
C GLY A 41 11.55 12.65 -10.98
N VAL A 42 10.81 12.05 -10.03
CA VAL A 42 11.09 10.71 -9.47
C VAL A 42 10.00 9.66 -9.77
N ALA A 43 9.33 9.77 -10.92
CA ALA A 43 8.19 8.92 -11.28
C ALA A 43 8.48 7.41 -11.17
N LYS A 44 9.63 6.93 -11.68
CA LYS A 44 9.99 5.50 -11.66
C LYS A 44 10.20 4.99 -10.24
N THR A 45 10.96 5.73 -9.43
CA THR A 45 11.21 5.40 -8.03
C THR A 45 9.90 5.37 -7.23
N ALA A 46 9.06 6.38 -7.41
CA ALA A 46 7.76 6.44 -6.75
C ALA A 46 6.84 5.28 -7.17
N SER A 47 6.80 4.94 -8.47
CA SER A 47 6.07 3.79 -9.02
C SER A 47 6.51 2.50 -8.33
N LEU A 48 7.82 2.24 -8.25
CA LEU A 48 8.38 1.05 -7.62
C LEU A 48 8.04 1.00 -6.11
N CYS A 49 8.19 2.11 -5.40
CA CYS A 49 7.81 2.20 -4.00
C CYS A 49 6.32 1.89 -3.79
N GLY A 50 5.44 2.45 -4.64
CA GLY A 50 4.00 2.20 -4.60
C GLY A 50 3.65 0.74 -4.88
N LYS A 51 4.34 0.11 -5.84
CA LYS A 51 4.13 -1.30 -6.18
C LYS A 51 4.50 -2.24 -5.03
N LEU A 52 5.61 -1.95 -4.35
CA LEU A 52 6.20 -2.84 -3.33
C LEU A 52 5.76 -2.56 -1.89
N HIS A 53 5.08 -1.43 -1.61
CA HIS A 53 4.78 -1.02 -0.23
C HIS A 53 4.04 -2.06 0.61
N ASP A 54 3.20 -2.87 -0.04
CA ASP A 54 2.32 -3.87 0.59
C ASP A 54 2.78 -5.32 0.33
N ILE A 55 4.01 -5.54 -0.16
CA ILE A 55 4.49 -6.89 -0.47
C ILE A 55 4.44 -7.84 0.74
N GLY A 56 4.62 -7.30 1.95
CA GLY A 56 4.50 -8.06 3.21
C GLY A 56 3.08 -8.56 3.51
N LYS A 57 2.06 -8.18 2.73
CA LYS A 57 0.71 -8.75 2.82
C LYS A 57 0.59 -10.09 2.11
N ALA A 58 1.56 -10.43 1.24
CA ALA A 58 1.61 -11.72 0.55
C ALA A 58 2.22 -12.83 1.43
N THR A 59 1.85 -12.87 2.72
CA THR A 59 2.25 -13.92 3.66
C THR A 59 1.01 -14.56 4.26
N GLU A 60 1.10 -15.83 4.63
CA GLU A 60 -0.03 -16.59 5.18
C GLU A 60 -0.54 -15.97 6.49
N GLU A 61 0.36 -15.50 7.35
CA GLU A 61 0.04 -14.88 8.64
C GLU A 61 -0.78 -13.60 8.43
N PHE A 62 -0.43 -12.79 7.42
CA PHE A 62 -1.20 -11.59 7.10
C PHE A 62 -2.58 -11.94 6.52
N GLN A 63 -2.67 -12.97 5.67
CA GLN A 63 -3.96 -13.38 5.11
C GLN A 63 -4.90 -13.94 6.19
N GLN A 64 -4.40 -14.78 7.11
CA GLN A 64 -5.16 -15.27 8.26
C GLN A 64 -5.65 -14.12 9.12
N TYR A 65 -4.80 -13.13 9.40
CA TYR A 65 -5.20 -11.91 10.11
C TYR A 65 -6.33 -11.17 9.40
N LEU A 66 -6.17 -10.96 8.09
CA LEU A 66 -7.13 -10.21 7.30
C LEU A 66 -8.49 -10.91 7.22
N LEU A 67 -8.49 -12.24 7.21
CA LEU A 67 -9.70 -13.07 7.19
C LEU A 67 -10.33 -13.23 8.58
N GLY A 68 -9.61 -12.89 9.65
CA GLY A 68 -10.07 -12.98 11.04
C GLY A 68 -9.83 -14.35 11.66
N GLU A 69 -8.89 -15.12 11.11
CA GLU A 69 -8.52 -16.47 11.53
C GLU A 69 -7.38 -16.49 12.56
N SER A 70 -6.80 -15.31 12.88
CA SER A 70 -5.73 -15.18 13.88
C SER A 70 -6.02 -14.12 14.95
N ASP A 71 -5.42 -14.31 16.13
CA ASP A 71 -5.63 -13.45 17.29
C ASP A 71 -4.91 -12.10 17.11
N LYS A 72 -5.64 -10.98 17.30
CA LYS A 72 -5.22 -9.62 16.88
C LYS A 72 -3.90 -9.10 17.50
N LYS A 73 -3.36 -9.78 18.51
CA LYS A 73 -2.16 -9.38 19.27
C LYS A 73 -0.85 -9.74 18.57
N GLU A 74 -0.79 -10.81 17.78
CA GLU A 74 0.47 -11.25 17.15
C GLU A 74 0.87 -10.43 15.91
N VAL A 75 -0.10 -9.79 15.27
CA VAL A 75 0.08 -9.23 13.92
C VAL A 75 0.69 -7.82 13.93
N ARG A 76 0.86 -7.21 15.10
CA ARG A 76 1.38 -5.84 15.27
C ARG A 76 2.79 -5.63 14.70
N LEU A 77 3.55 -6.72 14.50
CA LEU A 77 4.91 -6.71 13.94
C LEU A 77 4.96 -6.77 12.40
N ILE A 78 3.95 -7.35 11.73
CA ILE A 78 3.92 -7.51 10.26
C ILE A 78 3.51 -6.21 9.54
N ILE A 79 2.92 -5.26 10.28
CA ILE A 79 2.31 -4.03 9.73
C ILE A 79 3.32 -2.88 9.52
N GLN A 80 4.60 -3.05 9.85
CA GLN A 80 5.58 -1.96 9.83
C GLN A 80 6.44 -1.89 8.56
N VAL A 81 5.79 -1.78 7.40
CA VAL A 81 6.30 -0.98 6.26
C VAL A 81 5.21 -0.03 5.73
N GLN A 82 4.09 0.13 6.44
CA GLN A 82 3.03 1.08 6.09
C GLN A 82 3.40 2.56 6.34
N ALA A 83 4.50 2.81 7.06
CA ALA A 83 4.84 4.13 7.59
C ALA A 83 5.44 5.11 6.57
N VAL A 84 5.77 4.67 5.35
CA VAL A 84 6.32 5.58 4.33
C VAL A 84 5.21 6.45 3.72
N ASN A 85 3.96 5.98 3.66
CA ASN A 85 2.90 6.71 2.95
C ASN A 85 2.29 7.88 3.75
N TRP A 86 2.06 7.76 5.06
CA TRP A 86 1.44 8.87 5.80
C TRP A 86 2.42 10.00 6.09
N HIS A 87 3.67 9.70 6.47
CA HIS A 87 4.67 10.74 6.73
C HIS A 87 5.10 11.45 5.45
N THR A 88 5.29 10.72 4.34
CA THR A 88 5.68 11.35 3.06
C THR A 88 4.53 12.18 2.47
N LEU A 89 3.28 11.70 2.49
CA LEU A 89 2.13 12.51 2.07
C LEU A 89 1.89 13.71 3.01
N PHE A 90 2.08 13.55 4.32
CA PHE A 90 2.00 14.65 5.29
C PHE A 90 3.09 15.71 5.06
N LEU A 91 4.32 15.29 4.77
CA LEU A 91 5.44 16.18 4.44
C LEU A 91 5.23 16.88 3.09
N LEU A 92 4.74 16.17 2.07
CA LEU A 92 4.39 16.77 0.78
C LEU A 92 3.25 17.79 0.90
N LYS A 93 2.22 17.48 1.71
CA LYS A 93 1.13 18.42 2.02
C LYS A 93 1.64 19.64 2.78
N ARG A 94 2.58 19.48 3.74
CA ARG A 94 3.24 20.60 4.44
C ARG A 94 4.11 21.45 3.52
N ILE A 95 4.88 20.85 2.61
CA ILE A 95 5.72 21.59 1.65
C ILE A 95 4.84 22.36 0.65
N HIS A 96 3.71 21.80 0.22
CA HIS A 96 2.78 22.45 -0.69
C HIS A 96 2.00 23.60 -0.01
N LEU A 97 1.57 23.43 1.25
CA LEU A 97 0.87 24.48 2.02
C LEU A 97 1.78 25.66 2.40
N LYS A 98 3.10 25.46 2.53
CA LYS A 98 4.07 26.55 2.77
C LYS A 98 4.37 27.42 1.53
N ARG A 99 3.79 27.11 0.36
CA ARG A 99 3.99 27.86 -0.89
C ARG A 99 2.78 28.66 -1.36
N LEU A 100 1.67 28.66 -0.63
CA LEU A 100 0.54 29.54 -0.95
C LEU A 100 0.74 30.89 -0.27
N PRO A 101 0.77 32.02 -1.02
CA PRO A 101 0.70 33.33 -0.40
C PRO A 101 -0.63 33.44 0.34
N LEU A 102 -0.57 33.79 1.62
CA LEU A 102 -1.75 34.18 2.39
C LEU A 102 -2.33 35.42 1.70
N LYS A 103 -3.57 35.32 1.21
CA LYS A 103 -4.39 36.48 0.88
C LYS A 103 -5.02 37.03 2.14
#